data_AF-A0A316C6J6-F1
#
_entry.id   AF-A0A316C6J6-F1
#
_cell.length_a   1.000
_cell.length_b   1.000
_cell.length_c   1.000
_cell.angle_alpha   90.00
_cell.angle_beta   90.00
_cell.angle_gamma   90.00
#
_symmetry.space_group_name_H-M   'P 1'
#
loop_
_entity.id
_entity.type
_entity.pdbx_description
1 polymer ?
#
loop_
_entity_poly.entity_id
_entity_poly.type
_entity_poly.pdbx_seq_one_letter_code
_entity_poly.pdbx_strand_id
1 'polypeptide(L)'
;MPDHELQHIITKARDAKHGEFGVLSTGEKLAVALVLNRPDWLAGMHYTLAEAIERVGPKWLALIPEAARALEYEDEQADGKA
;
A
#
# COMPACT_ATOMS: atom_id res chain seq x y z
N MET A 1 13.47 4.67 12.81
CA MET A 1 14.07 4.27 11.52
C MET A 1 12.93 4.23 10.50
N PRO A 2 12.81 5.24 9.62
CA PRO A 2 11.73 5.33 8.62
C PRO A 2 11.77 4.19 7.59
N ASP A 3 12.94 3.59 7.39
CA ASP A 3 13.19 2.52 6.42
C ASP A 3 12.42 1.24 6.73
N HIS A 4 12.17 0.94 8.02
CA HIS A 4 11.44 -0.26 8.42
C HIS A 4 9.93 -0.14 8.14
N GLU A 5 9.35 1.06 8.27
CA GLU A 5 7.93 1.28 7.94
C GLU A 5 7.69 1.24 6.43
N LEU A 6 8.62 1.79 5.64
CA LEU A 6 8.57 1.73 4.18
C LEU A 6 8.67 0.28 3.67
N GLN A 7 9.65 -0.49 4.16
CA GLN A 7 9.78 -1.90 3.77
C GLN A 7 8.56 -2.73 4.21
N HIS A 8 7.97 -2.39 5.36
CA HIS A 8 6.77 -3.06 5.83
C HIS A 8 5.57 -2.78 4.90
N ILE A 9 5.30 -1.51 4.54
CA ILE A 9 4.18 -1.19 3.64
C ILE A 9 4.36 -1.80 2.24
N ILE A 10 5.58 -1.82 1.70
CA ILE A 10 5.89 -2.46 0.42
C ILE A 10 5.59 -3.97 0.48
N THR A 11 6.08 -4.65 1.52
CA THR A 11 5.85 -6.09 1.69
C THR A 11 4.35 -6.39 1.77
N LYS A 12 3.60 -5.64 2.57
CA LYS A 12 2.14 -5.84 2.71
C LYS A 12 1.38 -5.52 1.43
N ALA A 13 1.78 -4.48 0.70
CA ALA A 13 1.16 -4.13 -0.56
C ALA A 13 1.42 -5.19 -1.63
N ARG A 14 2.63 -5.76 -1.67
CA ARG A 14 2.95 -6.92 -2.50
C ARG A 14 2.07 -8.12 -2.15
N ASP A 15 2.04 -8.54 -0.89
CA ASP A 15 1.20 -9.66 -0.43
C ASP A 15 -0.28 -9.46 -0.85
N ALA A 16 -0.82 -8.26 -0.63
CA ALA A 16 -2.18 -7.93 -1.02
C ALA A 16 -2.39 -7.98 -2.55
N LYS A 17 -1.40 -7.57 -3.35
CA LYS A 17 -1.44 -7.67 -4.81
C LYS A 17 -1.49 -9.14 -5.27
N HIS A 18 -0.79 -10.05 -4.58
CA HIS A 18 -0.79 -11.49 -4.86
C HIS A 18 -2.01 -12.25 -4.31
N GLY A 19 -2.94 -11.56 -3.65
CA GLY A 19 -4.17 -12.15 -3.10
C GLY A 19 -4.05 -12.58 -1.64
N GLU A 20 -2.89 -12.42 -1.02
CA GLU A 20 -2.70 -12.59 0.42
C GLU A 20 -3.03 -11.28 1.13
N PHE A 21 -4.32 -10.98 1.19
CA PHE A 21 -4.88 -9.99 2.11
C PHE A 21 -4.80 -10.55 3.54
N GLY A 22 -3.58 -10.67 4.07
CA GLY A 22 -3.34 -11.16 5.43
C GLY A 22 -4.09 -10.36 6.49
N VAL A 23 -3.93 -10.76 7.76
CA VAL A 23 -4.53 -10.08 8.93
C VAL A 23 -3.88 -8.71 9.14
N LEU A 24 -4.16 -7.78 8.23
CA LEU A 24 -3.72 -6.40 8.26
C LEU A 24 -4.65 -5.62 9.17
N SER A 25 -4.07 -4.73 9.98
CA SER A 25 -4.84 -3.73 10.71
C SER A 25 -5.58 -2.83 9.73
N THR A 26 -6.71 -2.26 10.13
CA THR A 26 -7.52 -1.39 9.26
C THR A 26 -6.69 -0.26 8.65
N GLY A 27 -5.75 0.34 9.41
CA GLY A 27 -4.84 1.37 8.89
C GLY A 27 -3.88 0.88 7.81
N GLU A 28 -3.37 -0.35 7.94
CA GLU A 28 -2.47 -0.95 6.95
C GLU A 28 -3.22 -1.28 5.64
N LYS A 29 -4.47 -1.76 5.74
CA LYS A 29 -5.32 -2.00 4.57
C LYS A 29 -5.58 -0.72 3.77
N LEU A 30 -5.85 0.38 4.48
CA LEU A 30 -6.04 1.69 3.86
C LEU A 30 -4.75 2.17 3.20
N ALA A 31 -3.60 2.04 3.89
CA ALA A 31 -2.32 2.43 3.33
C ALA A 31 -1.96 1.62 2.06
N VAL A 32 -2.17 0.31 2.09
CA VAL A 32 -1.97 -0.58 0.93
C VAL A 32 -2.91 -0.22 -0.22
N ALA A 33 -4.18 0.06 0.06
CA ALA A 33 -5.14 0.48 -0.97
C ALA A 33 -4.72 1.79 -1.64
N LEU A 34 -4.14 2.73 -0.89
CA LEU A 34 -3.59 3.97 -1.43
C LEU A 34 -2.31 3.73 -2.25
N VAL A 35 -1.39 2.90 -1.77
CA VAL A 35 -0.16 2.54 -2.49
C VAL A 35 -0.44 1.85 -3.82
N LEU A 36 -1.39 0.92 -3.84
CA LEU A 36 -1.80 0.21 -5.06
C LEU A 36 -2.78 1.00 -5.93
N ASN A 37 -3.12 2.24 -5.54
CA ASN A 37 -4.11 3.07 -6.20
C ASN A 37 -5.45 2.33 -6.47
N ARG A 38 -5.96 1.61 -5.46
CA ARG A 38 -7.20 0.81 -5.50
C ARG A 38 -8.32 1.48 -4.71
N PRO A 39 -9.00 2.51 -5.25
CA PRO A 39 -10.15 3.12 -4.59
C PRO A 39 -11.31 2.12 -4.41
N ASP A 40 -11.39 1.08 -5.24
CA ASP A 40 -12.39 0.01 -5.09
C ASP A 40 -12.28 -0.71 -3.75
N TRP A 41 -11.06 -0.86 -3.23
CA TRP A 41 -10.83 -1.50 -1.93
C TRP A 41 -11.25 -0.61 -0.78
N LEU A 42 -11.04 0.70 -0.90
CA LEU A 42 -11.56 1.69 0.07
C LEU A 42 -13.09 1.64 0.11
N ALA A 43 -13.73 1.65 -1.07
CA ALA A 43 -15.18 1.54 -1.21
C ALA A 43 -15.71 0.22 -0.63
N GLY A 44 -15.05 -0.90 -0.88
CA GLY A 44 -15.41 -2.21 -0.32
C GLY A 44 -15.28 -2.27 1.21
N MET A 45 -14.45 -1.42 1.81
CA MET A 45 -14.32 -1.27 3.26
C MET A 45 -15.22 -0.15 3.83
N HIS A 46 -16.06 0.49 3.00
CA HIS A 46 -16.88 1.65 3.36
C HIS A 46 -16.09 2.85 3.87
N TYR A 47 -14.86 3.05 3.37
CA TYR A 47 -14.04 4.21 3.69
C TYR A 47 -13.96 5.18 2.51
N THR A 48 -14.04 6.47 2.80
CA THR A 48 -13.71 7.51 1.84
C THR A 48 -12.20 7.72 1.73
N LEU A 49 -11.76 8.34 0.63
CA LEU A 49 -10.37 8.73 0.45
C LEU A 49 -9.88 9.65 1.59
N ALA A 50 -10.72 10.58 2.03
CA ALA A 50 -10.41 11.50 3.11
C ALA A 50 -10.21 10.77 4.45
N GLU A 51 -11.11 9.85 4.80
CA GLU A 51 -10.97 9.04 6.03
C GLU A 51 -9.76 8.11 5.95
N ALA A 52 -9.46 7.57 4.77
CA ALA A 52 -8.27 6.76 4.56
C ALA A 52 -6.99 7.57 4.84
N ILE A 53 -6.91 8.78 4.29
CA ILE A 53 -5.79 9.72 4.50
C ILE A 53 -5.66 10.05 5.98
N GLU A 54 -6.75 10.41 6.65
CA GLU A 54 -6.75 10.72 8.08
C GLU A 54 -6.29 9.53 8.93
N ARG A 55 -6.76 8.32 8.59
CA ARG A 55 -6.50 7.09 9.35
C ARG A 55 -5.08 6.56 9.18
N VAL A 56 -4.52 6.67 7.98
CA VAL A 56 -3.12 6.29 7.69
C VAL A 56 -2.16 7.28 8.34
N GLY A 57 -2.54 8.55 8.37
CA GLY A 57 -1.77 9.60 9.03
C GLY A 57 -0.57 10.08 8.23
N PRO A 58 -0.05 11.28 8.56
CA PRO A 58 0.88 12.03 7.71
C PRO A 58 2.23 11.33 7.50
N LYS A 59 2.69 10.56 8.50
CA LYS A 59 3.98 9.86 8.44
C LYS A 59 3.97 8.75 7.39
N TRP A 60 2.91 7.96 7.34
CA TRP A 60 2.79 6.89 6.36
C TRP A 60 2.39 7.44 5.00
N LEU A 61 1.55 8.47 4.95
CA LEU A 61 1.22 9.19 3.70
C LEU A 61 2.45 9.69 2.95
N ALA A 62 3.46 10.20 3.66
CA ALA A 62 4.71 10.63 3.06
C ALA A 62 5.47 9.48 2.37
N LEU A 63 5.27 8.23 2.81
CA LEU A 63 5.93 7.03 2.29
C LEU A 63 5.14 6.38 1.14
N ILE A 64 3.85 6.70 0.97
CA ILE A 64 2.99 6.10 -0.06
C ILE A 64 3.56 6.27 -1.48
N PRO A 65 3.99 7.47 -1.91
CA PRO A 65 4.52 7.65 -3.27
C PRO A 65 5.80 6.86 -3.52
N GLU A 66 6.65 6.72 -2.49
CA GLU A 66 7.89 5.96 -2.58
C GLU A 66 7.62 4.46 -2.64
N ALA A 67 6.69 3.96 -1.81
CA ALA A 67 6.26 2.57 -1.83
C ALA A 67 5.59 2.19 -3.16
N ALA A 68 4.74 3.06 -3.71
CA ALA A 68 4.09 2.84 -5.00
C ALA A 68 5.14 2.71 -6.13
N ARG A 69 6.10 3.65 -6.18
CA ARG A 69 7.21 3.60 -7.14
C ARG A 69 8.09 2.36 -6.99
N ALA A 70 8.38 1.96 -5.76
CA ALA A 70 9.15 0.75 -5.50
C ALA A 70 8.42 -0.48 -6.05
N LEU A 71 7.12 -0.60 -5.84
CA LEU A 71 6.32 -1.71 -6.35
C LEU A 71 6.18 -1.70 -7.86
N GLU A 72 6.01 -0.52 -8.49
CA GLU A 72 6.00 -0.39 -9.95
C GLU A 72 7.34 -0.83 -10.55
N TYR A 73 8.45 -0.39 -9.95
CA TYR A 73 9.79 -0.82 -10.37
C TYR A 73 10.01 -2.31 -10.18
N GLU A 74 9.56 -2.89 -9.08
CA GLU A 74 9.64 -4.33 -8.84
C GLU A 74 8.77 -5.14 -9.81
N ASP A 75 7.59 -4.62 -10.18
CA ASP A 75 6.74 -5.24 -11.20
C ASP A 75 7.38 -5.17 -12.58
N GLU A 76 7.98 -4.03 -12.95
CA GLU A 76 8.75 -3.88 -14.19
C GLU A 76 9.96 -4.83 -14.23
N GLN A 77 10.62 -5.07 -13.10
CA GLN A 77 11.72 -6.05 -13.01
C GLN A 77 11.22 -7.51 -13.01
N ALA A 78 10.02 -7.76 -12.49
CA ALA A 78 9.40 -9.08 -12.52
C ALA A 78 8.78 -9.44 -13.89
N ASP A 79 8.24 -8.45 -14.61
CA ASP A 79 7.67 -8.57 -15.97
C ASP A 79 8.77 -8.44 -17.04
N GLY A 80 9.87 -7.76 -16.71
CA GLY A 80 11.05 -7.55 -17.53
C GLY A 80 12.07 -8.70 -17.51
N LYS A 81 11.77 -9.76 -18.26
CA LYS A 81 12.70 -10.53 -19.11
C LYS A 81 14.02 -11.09 -18.53
N ALA A 82 14.05 -12.43 -18.49
CA ALA A 82 15.22 -13.23 -18.88
C ALA A 82 15.68 -12.94 -20.31
#